data_AF-P71627-F1
#
_entry.id   AF-P71627-F1
#
_cell.length_a   1.000
_cell.length_b   1.000
_cell.length_c   1.000
_cell.angle_alpha   90.00
_cell.angle_beta   90.00
_cell.angle_gamma   90.00
#
_symmetry.space_group_name_H-M   'P 1'
#
loop_
_entity.id
_entity.type
_entity.pdbx_description
1 polymer ?
#
loop_
_entity_poly.entity_id
_entity_poly.type
_entity_poly.pdbx_seq_one_letter_code
_entity_poly.pdbx_strand_id
1 'polypeptide(L)'
;MKLPGAKRLGDDRRPLGTLRCWRHSDIGPARGIVVTPALKEWSAAVHALLDGRQTVLLRKGGIGEKRFEVAAHEFLLFPTVAHSHAERVRPEHRDLLGPAAADSTDECVLLRAAAKVVAALPVNRPEGLDAIEDLHIWTAESVRADRLDFRPKHKLAVLVVSAIPLAEPVRLARRPEYGGCTSWVQLPVTPTLAAPVHDEAALAEVAARVREAVG
;
A
#
# COMPACT_ATOMS: atom_id res chain seq x y z
N MET A 1 -6.81 -8.11 47.00
CA MET A 1 -7.68 -7.87 45.83
C MET A 1 -7.30 -8.88 44.74
N LYS A 2 -8.23 -9.72 44.28
CA LYS A 2 -7.97 -10.75 43.25
C LYS A 2 -7.84 -10.07 41.88
N LEU A 3 -6.73 -10.33 41.19
CA LEU A 3 -6.48 -9.91 39.80
C LEU A 3 -7.43 -10.66 38.84
N PRO A 4 -8.01 -9.99 37.83
CA PRO A 4 -8.94 -10.60 36.89
C PRO A 4 -8.21 -11.47 35.85
N GLY A 5 -8.81 -12.61 35.55
CA GLY A 5 -8.26 -13.66 34.70
C GLY A 5 -8.08 -13.26 33.23
N ALA A 6 -6.94 -13.65 32.67
CA ALA A 6 -6.61 -13.52 31.26
C ALA A 6 -7.55 -14.38 30.40
N LYS A 7 -8.32 -13.74 29.51
CA LYS A 7 -9.05 -14.43 28.44
C LYS A 7 -8.05 -15.01 27.45
N ARG A 8 -8.15 -16.32 27.20
CA ARG A 8 -7.37 -17.02 26.17
C ARG A 8 -7.82 -16.51 24.79
N LEU A 9 -6.86 -16.01 24.03
CA LEU A 9 -7.02 -15.67 22.61
C LEU A 9 -7.31 -16.98 21.85
N GLY A 10 -8.45 -17.04 21.17
CA GLY A 10 -8.88 -18.20 20.40
C GLY A 10 -7.96 -18.46 19.20
N ASP A 11 -7.61 -19.72 19.03
CA ASP A 11 -6.86 -20.31 17.92
C ASP A 11 -7.73 -20.28 16.65
N ASP A 12 -7.75 -19.15 15.93
CA ASP A 12 -8.42 -19.02 14.63
C ASP A 12 -7.55 -19.63 13.52
N ARG A 13 -7.58 -20.97 13.43
CA ARG A 13 -6.95 -21.70 12.32
C ARG A 13 -7.81 -21.58 11.06
N ARG A 14 -7.63 -20.47 10.33
CA ARG A 14 -8.08 -20.37 8.93
C ARG A 14 -7.29 -21.37 8.06
N PRO A 15 -7.96 -22.12 7.17
CA PRO A 15 -7.31 -23.16 6.36
C PRO A 15 -6.29 -22.54 5.38
N LEU A 16 -5.13 -23.21 5.28
CA LEU A 16 -4.03 -22.86 4.38
C LEU A 16 -4.50 -22.95 2.92
N GLY A 17 -4.96 -21.82 2.37
CA GLY A 17 -5.18 -21.69 0.92
C GLY A 17 -3.88 -21.92 0.16
N THR A 18 -3.98 -22.40 -1.08
CA THR A 18 -2.83 -22.63 -1.98
C THR A 18 -1.97 -21.37 -2.07
N LEU A 19 -0.78 -21.42 -1.46
CA LEU A 19 0.24 -20.38 -1.54
C LEU A 19 0.62 -20.15 -3.00
N ARG A 20 0.59 -18.90 -3.46
CA ARG A 20 1.01 -18.53 -4.81
C ARG A 20 2.37 -17.84 -4.76
N CYS A 21 3.23 -18.23 -5.69
CA CYS A 21 4.49 -17.55 -6.00
C CYS A 21 4.29 -16.78 -7.31
N TRP A 22 4.73 -15.52 -7.37
CA TRP A 22 4.62 -14.71 -8.60
C TRP A 22 5.52 -15.29 -9.70
N ARG A 23 5.06 -15.19 -10.96
CA ARG A 23 5.86 -15.59 -12.14
C ARG A 23 6.68 -14.44 -12.76
N HIS A 24 6.36 -13.18 -12.45
CA HIS A 24 7.05 -12.03 -13.03
C HIS A 24 7.98 -11.40 -11.99
N SER A 25 9.25 -11.72 -12.15
CA SER A 25 10.35 -11.04 -11.51
C SER A 25 11.37 -10.73 -12.60
N ASP A 26 11.89 -9.51 -12.61
CA ASP A 26 12.91 -9.11 -13.57
C ASP A 26 14.27 -9.66 -13.12
N ILE A 27 15.16 -9.91 -14.08
CA ILE A 27 16.56 -10.25 -13.78
C ILE A 27 17.30 -8.94 -13.57
N GLY A 28 17.73 -8.67 -12.33
CA GLY A 28 18.47 -7.45 -12.00
C GLY A 28 19.84 -7.37 -12.70
N PRO A 29 20.45 -6.16 -12.79
CA PRO A 29 21.72 -5.95 -13.51
C PRO A 29 22.94 -6.65 -12.89
N ALA A 30 22.83 -7.15 -11.65
CA ALA A 30 23.86 -7.94 -11.00
C ALA A 30 23.45 -9.42 -10.95
N ARG A 31 23.97 -10.22 -11.90
CA ARG A 31 24.04 -11.70 -11.88
C ARG A 31 22.75 -12.42 -11.47
N GLY A 32 21.76 -12.52 -12.35
CA GLY A 32 20.74 -13.58 -12.28
C GLY A 32 19.85 -13.56 -11.03
N ILE A 33 19.92 -12.52 -10.19
CA ILE A 33 19.06 -12.38 -9.03
C ILE A 33 17.72 -11.84 -9.52
N VAL A 34 16.71 -12.68 -9.32
CA VAL A 34 15.29 -12.39 -9.45
C VAL A 34 14.95 -11.22 -8.52
N VAL A 35 14.61 -10.06 -9.10
CA VAL A 35 14.14 -8.89 -8.36
C VAL A 35 12.66 -8.68 -8.60
N THR A 36 11.98 -8.21 -7.55
CA THR A 36 10.56 -7.89 -7.58
C THR A 36 10.39 -6.38 -7.41
N PRO A 37 9.63 -5.71 -8.29
CA PRO A 37 9.35 -4.29 -8.14
C PRO A 37 8.56 -4.05 -6.84
N ALA A 38 8.90 -2.97 -6.15
CA ALA A 38 8.20 -2.55 -4.95
C ALA A 38 7.86 -1.06 -4.99
N LEU A 39 6.63 -0.75 -4.64
CA LEU A 39 6.11 0.60 -4.56
C LEU A 39 6.30 1.12 -3.13
N LYS A 40 7.02 2.24 -2.97
CA LYS A 40 7.08 2.95 -1.69
C LYS A 40 5.70 3.46 -1.34
N GLU A 41 5.20 3.06 -0.18
CA GLU A 41 3.92 3.48 0.38
C GLU A 41 4.05 3.66 1.89
N TRP A 42 3.18 4.48 2.47
CA TRP A 42 3.20 4.71 3.90
C TRP A 42 2.73 3.45 4.62
N SER A 43 3.50 3.07 5.64
CA SER A 43 3.24 1.84 6.39
C SER A 43 1.82 1.83 6.97
N ALA A 44 1.29 2.97 7.45
CA ALA A 44 -0.10 3.06 7.91
C ALA A 44 -1.12 2.68 6.82
N ALA A 45 -0.89 3.09 5.57
CA ALA A 45 -1.70 2.68 4.44
C ALA A 45 -1.52 1.19 4.11
N VAL A 46 -0.32 0.63 4.26
CA VAL A 46 -0.09 -0.82 4.11
C VAL A 46 -0.88 -1.61 5.15
N HIS A 47 -0.87 -1.17 6.41
CA HIS A 47 -1.70 -1.79 7.46
C HIS A 47 -3.20 -1.63 7.17
N ALA A 48 -3.65 -0.45 6.73
CA ALA A 48 -5.04 -0.22 6.38
C ALA A 48 -5.53 -1.12 5.23
N LEU A 49 -4.68 -1.32 4.22
CA LEU A 49 -4.94 -2.25 3.12
C LEU A 49 -5.06 -3.70 3.62
N LEU A 50 -4.17 -4.12 4.52
CA LEU A 50 -4.16 -5.46 5.09
C LEU A 50 -5.34 -5.73 6.04
N ASP A 51 -5.82 -4.70 6.73
CA ASP A 51 -6.99 -4.76 7.63
C ASP A 51 -8.32 -4.56 6.89
N GLY A 52 -8.29 -4.36 5.56
CA GLY A 52 -9.48 -4.13 4.73
C GLY A 52 -10.16 -2.77 4.94
N ARG A 53 -9.50 -1.83 5.64
CA ARG A 53 -9.99 -0.45 5.85
C ARG A 53 -9.69 0.47 4.68
N GLN A 54 -8.81 0.05 3.77
CA GLN A 54 -8.44 0.80 2.57
C GLN A 54 -8.41 -0.16 1.39
N THR A 55 -8.82 0.34 0.22
CA THR A 55 -8.80 -0.41 -1.04
C THR A 55 -8.13 0.36 -2.17
N VAL A 56 -7.83 1.64 -1.95
CA VAL A 56 -7.20 2.51 -2.94
C VAL A 56 -5.87 3.08 -2.47
N LEU A 57 -4.96 3.27 -3.42
CA LEU A 57 -3.77 4.09 -3.26
C LEU A 57 -3.93 5.36 -4.09
N LEU A 58 -3.78 6.51 -3.44
CA LEU A 58 -3.69 7.79 -4.12
C LEU A 58 -2.22 7.96 -4.56
N ARG A 59 -1.95 8.27 -5.83
CA ARG A 59 -0.58 8.43 -6.36
C ARG A 59 -0.49 9.62 -7.30
N LYS A 60 0.54 10.44 -7.15
CA LYS A 60 0.93 11.45 -8.16
C LYS A 60 2.06 10.89 -9.02
N GLY A 61 2.09 11.27 -10.30
CA GLY A 61 3.14 10.86 -11.23
C GLY A 61 4.54 11.35 -10.82
N GLY A 62 5.56 10.63 -11.28
CA GLY A 62 6.96 10.88 -10.97
C GLY A 62 7.49 12.22 -11.52
N ILE A 63 8.79 12.48 -11.28
CA ILE A 63 9.51 13.63 -11.88
C ILE A 63 9.55 13.42 -13.41
N GLY A 64 8.76 14.19 -14.16
CA GLY A 64 8.74 14.15 -15.64
C GLY A 64 7.53 13.46 -16.27
N GLU A 65 6.71 12.74 -15.49
CA GLU A 65 5.53 12.04 -16.02
C GLU A 65 4.28 12.93 -15.94
N LYS A 66 3.52 13.07 -17.03
CA LYS A 66 2.24 13.82 -17.03
C LYS A 66 1.16 13.13 -16.17
N ARG A 67 1.30 11.82 -15.92
CA ARG A 67 0.37 10.93 -15.19
C ARG A 67 1.20 9.88 -14.44
N PHE A 68 0.71 9.34 -13.33
CA PHE A 68 1.37 8.20 -12.69
C PHE A 68 1.34 6.99 -13.63
N GLU A 69 2.51 6.50 -14.02
CA GLU A 69 2.62 5.25 -14.78
C GLU A 69 2.73 4.05 -13.83
N VAL A 70 1.84 3.08 -14.01
CA VAL A 70 1.89 1.80 -13.31
C VAL A 70 3.04 1.00 -13.93
N ALA A 71 4.24 1.12 -13.35
CA ALA A 71 5.43 0.43 -13.84
C ALA A 71 5.32 -1.10 -13.76
N ALA A 72 4.49 -1.61 -12.84
CA ALA A 72 4.17 -3.02 -12.70
C ALA A 72 2.73 -3.20 -12.23
N HIS A 73 2.00 -4.17 -12.80
CA HIS A 73 0.65 -4.51 -12.37
C HIS A 73 0.62 -5.25 -11.03
N GLU A 74 1.73 -5.89 -10.65
CA GLU A 74 1.90 -6.69 -9.44
C GLU A 74 3.24 -6.29 -8.80
N PHE A 75 3.24 -5.94 -7.52
CA PHE A 75 4.42 -5.42 -6.83
C PHE A 75 4.36 -5.63 -5.32
N LEU A 76 5.51 -5.53 -4.66
CA LEU A 76 5.60 -5.45 -3.20
C LEU A 76 5.28 -4.03 -2.70
N LEU A 77 4.74 -3.91 -1.48
CA LEU A 77 4.61 -2.62 -0.81
C LEU A 77 5.82 -2.39 0.09
N PHE A 78 6.65 -1.41 -0.27
CA PHE A 78 7.81 -1.00 0.51
C PHE A 78 7.37 0.02 1.57
N PRO A 79 7.41 -0.31 2.87
CA PRO A 79 6.90 0.56 3.91
C PRO A 79 7.81 1.77 4.10
N THR A 80 7.19 2.93 4.20
CA THR A 80 7.82 4.19 4.58
C THR A 80 7.07 4.79 5.77
N VAL A 81 7.79 5.49 6.64
CA VAL A 81 7.23 6.18 7.80
C VAL A 81 7.84 7.59 7.79
N ALA A 82 7.04 8.61 8.10
CA ALA A 82 7.61 9.87 8.58
C ALA A 82 6.83 10.33 9.82
N HIS A 83 7.56 10.92 10.74
CA HIS A 83 7.07 11.20 12.10
C HIS A 83 5.98 12.28 12.15
N SER A 84 5.86 13.14 11.13
CA SER A 84 4.84 14.21 11.05
C SER A 84 3.48 13.75 10.53
N HIS A 85 3.23 12.44 10.40
CA HIS A 85 2.10 11.94 9.63
C HIS A 85 0.82 11.64 10.42
N ALA A 86 0.85 11.69 11.76
CA ALA A 86 -0.33 11.37 12.56
C ALA A 86 -1.54 12.29 12.25
N GLU A 87 -1.28 13.55 11.91
CA GLU A 87 -2.30 14.54 11.53
C GLU A 87 -2.93 14.29 10.15
N ARG A 88 -2.23 13.56 9.27
CA ARG A 88 -2.69 13.23 7.93
C ARG A 88 -3.60 12.01 7.88
N VAL A 89 -3.57 11.20 8.93
CA VAL A 89 -4.44 10.03 9.09
C VAL A 89 -5.70 10.44 9.85
N ARG A 90 -6.86 10.05 9.30
CA ARG A 90 -8.17 10.28 9.93
C ARG A 90 -8.17 9.69 11.36
N PRO A 91 -8.79 10.36 12.35
CA PRO A 91 -8.73 9.97 13.75
C PRO A 91 -9.02 8.47 14.02
N GLU A 92 -10.02 7.92 13.34
CA GLU A 92 -10.50 6.53 13.44
C GLU A 92 -9.54 5.48 12.88
N HIS A 93 -8.44 5.87 12.24
CA HIS A 93 -7.41 4.97 11.71
C HIS A 93 -6.04 5.18 12.38
N ARG A 94 -5.96 6.04 13.40
CA ARG A 94 -4.69 6.34 14.08
C ARG A 94 -4.14 5.18 14.89
N ASP A 95 -4.97 4.19 15.21
CA ASP A 95 -4.52 2.92 15.82
C ASP A 95 -3.49 2.18 14.94
N LEU A 96 -3.53 2.39 13.61
CA LEU A 96 -2.59 1.78 12.67
C LEU A 96 -1.18 2.39 12.74
N LEU A 97 -1.02 3.60 13.29
CA LEU A 97 0.27 4.32 13.31
C LEU A 97 1.32 3.62 14.18
N GLY A 98 0.90 3.03 15.30
CA GLY A 98 1.79 2.32 16.21
C GLY A 98 2.43 1.09 15.54
N PRO A 99 1.63 0.13 15.05
CA PRO A 99 2.14 -1.01 14.29
C PRO A 99 2.95 -0.59 13.05
N ALA A 100 2.50 0.44 12.34
CA ALA A 100 3.16 0.92 11.13
C ALA A 100 4.57 1.46 11.36
N ALA A 101 4.82 2.09 12.52
CA ALA A 101 6.13 2.66 12.85
C ALA A 101 7.25 1.61 12.91
N ALA A 102 6.92 0.37 13.30
CA ALA A 102 7.89 -0.71 13.42
C ALA A 102 8.37 -1.29 12.08
N ASP A 103 7.67 -0.99 10.97
CA ASP A 103 7.96 -1.60 9.66
C ASP A 103 9.07 -0.88 8.89
N SER A 104 9.53 0.27 9.38
CA SER A 104 10.51 1.11 8.71
C SER A 104 11.34 1.84 9.75
N THR A 105 12.37 1.17 10.28
CA THR A 105 13.37 1.75 11.20
C THR A 105 14.59 2.25 10.43
N ASP A 106 15.61 2.78 11.08
CA ASP A 106 16.84 3.22 10.41
C ASP A 106 17.67 2.03 9.87
N GLU A 107 17.53 0.85 10.48
CA GLU A 107 18.30 -0.35 10.17
C GLU A 107 17.58 -1.29 9.22
N CYS A 108 16.24 -1.33 9.26
CA CYS A 108 15.47 -2.33 8.54
C CYS A 108 14.11 -1.85 8.03
N VAL A 109 13.61 -2.59 7.04
CA VAL A 109 12.23 -2.50 6.57
C VAL A 109 11.58 -3.88 6.64
N LEU A 110 10.28 -3.90 6.97
CA LEU A 110 9.49 -5.13 7.11
C LEU A 110 8.39 -5.15 6.06
N LEU A 111 8.58 -5.93 5.00
CA LEU A 111 7.60 -6.11 3.94
C LEU A 111 6.47 -7.01 4.43
N ARG A 112 5.23 -6.55 4.35
CA ARG A 112 4.05 -7.32 4.79
C ARG A 112 3.10 -7.69 3.68
N ALA A 113 3.16 -6.99 2.55
CA ALA A 113 2.14 -7.08 1.53
C ALA A 113 2.73 -6.95 0.12
N ALA A 114 2.08 -7.64 -0.80
CA ALA A 114 2.07 -7.30 -2.22
C ALA A 114 0.73 -6.63 -2.56
N ALA A 115 0.68 -6.04 -3.75
CA ALA A 115 -0.54 -5.49 -4.32
C ALA A 115 -0.61 -5.80 -5.81
N LYS A 116 -1.83 -6.03 -6.30
CA LYS A 116 -2.15 -6.09 -7.72
C LYS A 116 -3.06 -4.92 -8.09
N VAL A 117 -2.74 -4.19 -9.16
CA VAL A 117 -3.60 -3.11 -9.67
C VAL A 117 -4.83 -3.72 -10.34
N VAL A 118 -6.01 -3.36 -9.85
CA VAL A 118 -7.31 -3.69 -10.44
C VAL A 118 -7.74 -2.59 -11.40
N ALA A 119 -7.56 -1.33 -11.02
CA ALA A 119 -7.82 -0.18 -11.87
C ALA A 119 -6.87 0.97 -11.53
N ALA A 120 -6.53 1.77 -12.54
CA ALA A 120 -5.78 3.00 -12.39
C ALA A 120 -6.55 4.13 -13.07
N LEU A 121 -7.04 5.09 -12.27
CA LEU A 121 -7.99 6.10 -12.70
C LEU A 121 -7.40 7.49 -12.43
N PRO A 122 -7.23 8.35 -13.45
CA PRO A 122 -6.86 9.74 -13.21
C PRO A 122 -8.03 10.46 -12.52
N VAL A 123 -7.71 11.31 -11.54
CA VAL A 123 -8.67 12.23 -10.93
C VAL A 123 -8.87 13.40 -11.89
N ASN A 124 -9.99 13.38 -12.61
CA ASN A 124 -10.43 14.45 -13.50
C ASN A 124 -11.39 15.43 -12.79
N ARG A 125 -12.13 14.95 -11.79
CA ARG A 125 -13.02 15.72 -10.91
C ARG A 125 -12.53 15.67 -9.46
N PRO A 126 -11.62 16.57 -9.03
CA PRO A 126 -11.12 16.60 -7.65
C PRO A 126 -12.23 16.78 -6.60
N GLU A 127 -13.32 17.45 -6.95
CA GLU A 127 -14.53 17.61 -6.13
C GLU A 127 -15.25 16.28 -5.85
N GLY A 128 -14.99 15.24 -6.64
CA GLY A 128 -15.51 13.89 -6.41
C GLY A 128 -14.71 13.05 -5.43
N LEU A 129 -13.58 13.56 -4.90
CA LEU A 129 -12.74 12.79 -3.96
C LEU A 129 -13.45 12.49 -2.64
N ASP A 130 -14.30 13.40 -2.17
CA ASP A 130 -15.06 13.21 -0.93
C ASP A 130 -16.01 11.99 -1.06
N ALA A 131 -16.49 11.68 -2.26
CA ALA A 131 -17.35 10.52 -2.51
C ALA A 131 -16.61 9.17 -2.43
N ILE A 132 -15.28 9.17 -2.27
CA ILE A 132 -14.46 7.96 -2.09
C ILE A 132 -13.58 8.04 -0.83
N GLU A 133 -13.86 8.97 0.09
CA GLU A 133 -13.02 9.18 1.27
C GLU A 133 -12.96 7.96 2.22
N ASP A 134 -14.02 7.14 2.24
CA ASP A 134 -14.12 5.90 3.02
C ASP A 134 -13.27 4.77 2.44
N LEU A 135 -12.75 4.92 1.22
CA LEU A 135 -11.87 3.94 0.60
C LEU A 135 -10.40 4.11 1.00
N HIS A 136 -10.05 5.17 1.75
CA HIS A 136 -8.70 5.47 2.20
C HIS A 136 -8.62 6.13 3.58
N ILE A 137 -7.45 6.04 4.22
CA ILE A 137 -7.29 6.54 5.60
C ILE A 137 -6.95 8.03 5.73
N TRP A 138 -6.73 8.72 4.62
CA TRP A 138 -6.21 10.09 4.61
C TRP A 138 -7.27 11.13 4.92
N THR A 139 -6.90 12.20 5.64
CA THR A 139 -7.77 13.36 5.82
C THR A 139 -7.92 14.13 4.52
N ALA A 140 -9.07 14.78 4.29
CA ALA A 140 -9.29 15.64 3.13
C ALA A 140 -8.21 16.74 3.01
N GLU A 141 -7.77 17.29 4.15
CA GLU A 141 -6.68 18.28 4.21
C GLU A 141 -5.36 17.70 3.69
N SER A 142 -4.96 16.49 4.11
CA SER A 142 -3.74 15.85 3.63
C SER A 142 -3.82 15.46 2.15
N VAL A 143 -4.99 15.01 1.68
CA VAL A 143 -5.21 14.74 0.25
C VAL A 143 -5.04 16.02 -0.56
N ARG A 144 -5.58 17.15 -0.08
CA ARG A 144 -5.40 18.45 -0.72
C ARG A 144 -3.93 18.90 -0.71
N ALA A 145 -3.33 19.02 0.46
CA ALA A 145 -1.99 19.57 0.63
C ALA A 145 -0.91 18.69 -0.01
N ASP A 146 -0.88 17.40 0.33
CA ASP A 146 0.19 16.49 -0.08
C ASP A 146 -0.05 15.91 -1.49
N ARG A 147 -1.29 16.02 -2.02
CA ARG A 147 -1.64 15.33 -3.28
C ARG A 147 -2.39 16.14 -4.30
N LEU A 148 -3.06 17.25 -4.03
CA LEU A 148 -3.63 18.11 -5.08
C LEU A 148 -2.72 19.31 -5.35
N ASP A 149 -2.28 19.97 -4.28
CA ASP A 149 -1.45 21.17 -4.35
C ASP A 149 0.04 20.82 -4.60
N PHE A 150 0.48 19.65 -4.14
CA PHE A 150 1.84 19.16 -4.39
C PHE A 150 2.08 18.80 -5.86
N ARG A 151 2.80 19.62 -6.63
CA ARG A 151 2.95 19.47 -8.09
C ARG A 151 1.60 19.51 -8.83
N PRO A 152 0.95 20.67 -8.90
CA PRO A 152 -0.41 20.80 -9.43
C PRO A 152 -0.51 20.50 -10.93
N LYS A 153 0.61 20.53 -11.65
CA LYS A 153 0.68 20.15 -13.08
C LYS A 153 0.50 18.64 -13.31
N HIS A 154 0.64 17.81 -12.27
CA HIS A 154 0.57 16.36 -12.38
C HIS A 154 -0.79 15.91 -11.82
N LYS A 155 -1.56 15.19 -12.63
CA LYS A 155 -2.85 14.66 -12.17
C LYS A 155 -2.63 13.63 -11.07
N LEU A 156 -3.45 13.73 -10.01
CA LEU A 156 -3.61 12.65 -9.04
C LEU A 156 -4.22 11.44 -9.75
N ALA A 157 -3.80 10.24 -9.36
CA ALA A 157 -4.38 8.99 -9.78
C ALA A 157 -4.87 8.22 -8.54
N VAL A 158 -6.00 7.53 -8.71
CA VAL A 158 -6.52 6.55 -7.77
C VAL A 158 -6.21 5.17 -8.34
N LEU A 159 -5.43 4.38 -7.60
CA LEU A 159 -5.20 2.98 -7.92
C LEU A 159 -6.10 2.14 -7.02
N VAL A 160 -7.04 1.42 -7.61
CA VAL A 160 -7.75 0.35 -6.90
C VAL A 160 -6.84 -0.86 -6.88
N VAL A 161 -6.56 -1.40 -5.70
CA VAL A 161 -5.59 -2.48 -5.53
C VAL A 161 -6.18 -3.67 -4.79
N SER A 162 -5.85 -4.86 -5.26
CA SER A 162 -6.00 -6.09 -4.49
C SER A 162 -4.78 -6.21 -3.57
N ALA A 163 -4.97 -5.94 -2.28
CA ALA A 163 -3.94 -6.11 -1.27
C ALA A 163 -3.81 -7.60 -0.93
N ILE A 164 -2.57 -8.09 -0.95
CA ILE A 164 -2.26 -9.50 -0.76
C ILE A 164 -1.20 -9.61 0.35
N PRO A 165 -1.54 -10.14 1.53
CA PRO A 165 -0.57 -10.37 2.58
C PRO A 165 0.53 -11.32 2.09
N LEU A 166 1.76 -11.06 2.51
CA LEU A 166 2.79 -12.08 2.43
C LEU A 166 2.45 -13.20 3.42
N ALA A 167 2.70 -14.45 3.04
CA ALA A 167 2.51 -15.60 3.92
C ALA A 167 3.33 -15.45 5.21
N GLU A 168 4.55 -14.92 5.08
CA GLU A 168 5.38 -14.45 6.20
C GLU A 168 5.97 -13.08 5.85
N PRO A 169 5.96 -12.09 6.77
CA PRO A 169 6.62 -10.82 6.56
C PRO A 169 8.13 -10.97 6.34
N VAL A 170 8.67 -10.24 5.35
CA VAL A 170 10.09 -10.32 4.99
C VAL A 170 10.83 -9.12 5.55
N ARG A 171 11.78 -9.36 6.45
CA ARG A 171 12.68 -8.32 6.99
C ARG A 171 13.88 -8.13 6.06
N LEU A 172 14.12 -6.89 5.63
CA LEU A 172 15.30 -6.51 4.86
C LEU A 172 16.12 -5.47 5.61
N ALA A 173 17.45 -5.61 5.57
CA ALA A 173 18.33 -4.54 5.99
C ALA A 173 18.18 -3.34 5.04
N ARG A 174 18.20 -2.11 5.58
CA ARG A 174 18.23 -0.91 4.74
C ARG A 174 19.51 -0.89 3.92
N ARG A 175 19.35 -0.48 2.67
CA ARG A 175 20.45 -0.25 1.73
C ARG A 175 20.30 1.16 1.14
N PRO A 176 21.40 1.86 0.81
CA PRO A 176 21.33 3.19 0.21
C PRO A 176 20.44 3.25 -1.05
N GLU A 177 20.41 2.16 -1.83
CA GLU A 177 19.58 2.01 -3.02
C GLU A 177 18.06 2.03 -2.75
N TYR A 178 17.62 1.79 -1.52
CA TYR A 178 16.21 1.89 -1.14
C TYR A 178 15.82 3.33 -0.73
N GLY A 179 16.81 4.21 -0.58
CA GLY A 179 16.62 5.62 -0.25
C GLY A 179 16.10 6.45 -1.42
N GLY A 180 16.07 7.78 -1.24
CA GLY A 180 15.73 8.74 -2.29
C GLY A 180 14.23 8.91 -2.59
N CYS A 181 13.95 9.86 -3.48
CA CYS A 181 12.60 10.33 -3.82
C CYS A 181 11.90 9.52 -4.92
N THR A 182 12.48 8.39 -5.36
CA THR A 182 11.82 7.52 -6.34
C THR A 182 10.66 6.77 -5.67
N SER A 183 9.56 6.62 -6.40
CA SER A 183 8.39 5.87 -5.93
C SER A 183 8.61 4.36 -5.93
N TRP A 184 9.55 3.87 -6.74
CA TRP A 184 9.80 2.45 -6.96
C TRP A 184 11.21 2.06 -6.53
N VAL A 185 11.34 0.85 -6.02
CA VAL A 185 12.62 0.18 -5.71
C VAL A 185 12.55 -1.26 -6.20
N GLN A 186 13.70 -1.86 -6.49
CA GLN A 186 13.81 -3.27 -6.87
C GLN A 186 14.30 -4.06 -5.66
N LEU A 187 13.55 -5.09 -5.25
CA LEU A 187 13.87 -5.87 -4.05
C LEU A 187 14.28 -7.29 -4.43
N PRO A 188 15.34 -7.85 -3.83
CA PRO A 188 15.76 -9.24 -4.06
C PRO A 188 14.89 -10.21 -3.24
N VAL A 189 13.57 -10.12 -3.42
CA VAL A 189 12.57 -10.89 -2.68
C VAL A 189 11.66 -11.59 -3.67
N THR A 190 11.55 -12.91 -3.55
CA THR A 190 10.50 -13.69 -4.19
C THR A 190 9.43 -13.98 -3.14
N PRO A 191 8.29 -13.28 -3.15
CA PRO A 191 7.35 -13.40 -2.05
C PRO A 191 6.48 -14.66 -2.20
N THR A 192 6.22 -15.31 -1.07
CA THR A 192 5.12 -16.26 -0.93
C THR A 192 3.88 -15.50 -0.49
N LEU A 193 2.79 -15.60 -1.24
CA LEU A 193 1.56 -14.84 -0.98
C LEU A 193 0.50 -15.68 -0.29
N ALA A 194 -0.23 -15.04 0.63
CA ALA A 194 -1.49 -15.54 1.17
C ALA A 194 -2.67 -15.22 0.23
N ALA A 195 -3.90 -15.43 0.72
CA ALA A 195 -5.11 -15.02 0.00
C ALA A 195 -5.27 -13.48 0.01
N PRO A 196 -5.77 -12.88 -1.09
CA PRO A 196 -6.12 -11.46 -1.10
C PRO A 196 -7.12 -11.06 -0.01
N VAL A 197 -7.03 -9.82 0.48
CA VAL A 197 -7.93 -9.28 1.53
C VAL A 197 -9.37 -9.17 1.03
N HIS A 198 -9.54 -8.74 -0.22
CA HIS A 198 -10.84 -8.62 -0.89
C HIS A 198 -10.86 -9.51 -2.13
N ASP A 199 -12.04 -10.04 -2.46
CA ASP A 199 -12.26 -10.74 -3.72
C ASP A 199 -12.33 -9.77 -4.92
N GLU A 200 -12.29 -10.34 -6.12
CA GLU A 200 -12.27 -9.57 -7.37
C GLU A 200 -13.58 -8.83 -7.64
N ALA A 201 -14.72 -9.37 -7.20
CA ALA A 201 -16.02 -8.75 -7.42
C ALA A 201 -16.17 -7.48 -6.59
N ALA A 202 -15.82 -7.53 -5.31
CA ALA A 202 -15.81 -6.36 -4.43
C ALA A 202 -14.89 -5.26 -4.97
N LEU A 203 -13.71 -5.61 -5.48
CA LEU A 203 -12.78 -4.63 -6.05
C LEU A 203 -13.25 -4.07 -7.40
N ALA A 204 -14.02 -4.84 -8.18
CA ALA A 204 -14.65 -4.34 -9.40
C ALA A 204 -15.73 -3.29 -9.10
N GLU A 205 -16.53 -3.51 -8.04
CA GLU A 205 -17.50 -2.51 -7.57
C GLU A 205 -16.81 -1.23 -7.07
N VAL A 206 -15.72 -1.37 -6.32
CA VAL A 206 -14.87 -0.24 -5.91
C VAL A 206 -14.35 0.52 -7.14
N ALA A 207 -13.85 -0.18 -8.16
CA ALA A 207 -13.36 0.44 -9.39
C ALA A 207 -14.46 1.17 -10.17
N ALA A 208 -15.68 0.64 -10.20
CA ALA A 208 -16.83 1.32 -10.79
C ALA A 208 -17.17 2.61 -10.03
N ARG A 209 -17.26 2.54 -8.70
CA ARG A 209 -17.52 3.70 -7.83
C ARG A 209 -16.45 4.78 -7.98
N VAL A 210 -15.17 4.42 -7.97
CA VAL A 210 -14.08 5.40 -8.17
C VAL A 210 -14.20 6.07 -9.53
N ARG A 211 -14.49 5.32 -10.60
CA ARG A 211 -14.66 5.88 -11.94
C ARG A 211 -15.83 6.86 -12.01
N GLU A 212 -16.95 6.55 -11.38
CA GLU A 212 -18.11 7.43 -11.29
C GLU A 212 -17.82 8.71 -10.51
N ALA A 213 -17.05 8.60 -9.42
CA ALA A 213 -16.73 9.73 -8.55
C ALA A 213 -15.70 10.69 -9.18
N VAL A 214 -14.56 10.17 -9.64
CA VAL A 214 -13.40 11.01 -10.01
C VAL A 214 -13.08 11.05 -11.50
N GLY A 215 -13.71 10.17 -12.30
CA GLY A 215 -13.46 9.99 -13.73
C GLY A 215 -13.81 11.20 -14.58
#